data_AF-W8TM33-F1
#
_entry.id   AF-W8TM33-F1
#
_cell.length_a   1.000
_cell.length_b   1.000
_cell.length_c   1.000
_cell.angle_alpha   90.00
_cell.angle_beta   90.00
_cell.angle_gamma   90.00
#
_symmetry.space_group_name_H-M   'P 1'
#
loop_
_entity.id
_entity.type
_entity.pdbx_description
1 polymer ?
#
loop_
_entity_poly.entity_id
_entity_poly.type
_entity_poly.pdbx_seq_one_letter_code
_entity_poly.pdbx_strand_id
1 'polypeptide(L)'
;MASKEDLIFKALAVEEGRARRYCKKVDESFIEEINRKKPQTLSDVKSLWYHGGDGSRQHYHESRYHALNLHSVFQKGTIEFRMFNSDIRHAGKIKAYIQFCLAISHQALTQKSASRAKTITDNPKYTFRTWLLRLGLIGDEFKTARKHLLANLEGDIAWRQTPAA
;
A
#
# COMPACT_ATOMS: atom_id res chain seq x y z
N MET A 1 4.35 3.57 -1.40
CA MET A 1 3.78 2.38 -0.72
C MET A 1 4.85 1.54 0.00
N ALA A 2 5.94 1.13 -0.67
CA ALA A 2 6.99 0.26 -0.12
C ALA A 2 7.45 0.59 1.32
N SER A 3 7.75 1.86 1.63
CA SER A 3 8.22 2.25 2.96
C SER A 3 7.23 2.01 4.11
N LYS A 4 5.92 1.95 3.83
CA LYS A 4 4.85 1.79 4.83
C LYS A 4 4.13 0.45 4.70
N GLU A 5 4.60 -0.43 3.83
CA GLU A 5 3.89 -1.67 3.48
C GLU A 5 3.61 -2.54 4.70
N ASP A 6 4.58 -2.71 5.60
CA ASP A 6 4.40 -3.49 6.83
C ASP A 6 3.29 -2.92 7.74
N LEU A 7 3.21 -1.58 7.84
CA LEU A 7 2.16 -0.92 8.62
C LEU A 7 0.79 -1.09 7.95
N ILE A 8 0.72 -1.07 6.61
CA ILE A 8 -0.52 -1.27 5.87
C ILE A 8 -1.04 -2.70 6.08
N PHE A 9 -0.17 -3.70 5.98
CA PHE A 9 -0.55 -5.10 6.20
C PHE A 9 -1.06 -5.34 7.62
N LYS A 10 -0.39 -4.75 8.62
CA LYS A 10 -0.84 -4.80 10.03
C LYS A 10 -2.17 -4.08 10.21
N ALA A 11 -2.31 -2.86 9.68
CA ALA A 11 -3.52 -2.05 9.76
C ALA A 11 -4.74 -2.78 9.18
N LEU A 12 -4.56 -3.47 8.05
CA LEU A 12 -5.62 -4.22 7.40
C LEU A 12 -5.84 -5.62 7.99
N ALA A 13 -5.02 -6.05 8.96
CA ALA A 13 -5.01 -7.40 9.51
C ALA A 13 -5.01 -8.47 8.40
N VAL A 14 -4.07 -8.35 7.46
CA VAL A 14 -3.93 -9.30 6.35
C VAL A 14 -3.44 -10.63 6.89
N GLU A 15 -4.20 -11.70 6.62
CA GLU A 15 -3.84 -13.07 6.99
C GLU A 15 -2.52 -13.49 6.34
N GLU A 16 -1.62 -14.12 7.11
CA GLU A 16 -0.27 -14.45 6.64
C GLU A 16 -0.26 -15.39 5.42
N GLY A 17 -1.16 -16.39 5.39
CA GLY A 17 -1.28 -17.29 4.24
C GLY A 17 -1.62 -16.53 2.96
N ARG A 18 -2.54 -15.56 3.07
CA ARG A 18 -2.90 -14.68 1.94
C ARG A 18 -1.78 -13.73 1.55
N ALA A 19 -1.05 -13.17 2.52
CA ALA A 19 0.11 -12.33 2.28
C ALA A 19 1.22 -13.10 1.53
N ARG A 20 1.43 -14.38 1.83
CA ARG A 20 2.46 -15.19 1.16
C ARG A 20 2.07 -15.64 -0.25
N ARG A 21 0.77 -15.83 -0.52
CA ARG A 21 0.30 -16.46 -1.77
C ARG A 21 -0.35 -15.50 -2.76
N TYR A 22 -1.24 -14.62 -2.29
CA TYR A 22 -2.20 -13.91 -3.15
C TYR A 22 -2.06 -12.38 -3.13
N CYS A 23 -1.39 -11.84 -2.11
CA CYS A 23 -1.11 -10.41 -1.96
C CYS A 23 0.29 -10.20 -1.35
N LYS A 24 1.31 -10.72 -2.03
CA LYS A 24 2.71 -10.56 -1.65
C LYS A 24 3.08 -9.10 -1.47
N LYS A 25 3.98 -8.85 -0.54
CA LYS A 25 4.66 -7.56 -0.43
C LYS A 25 5.38 -7.23 -1.73
N VAL A 26 5.69 -5.95 -1.94
CA VAL A 26 6.38 -5.51 -3.15
C VAL A 26 7.70 -6.27 -3.29
N ASP A 27 8.00 -6.69 -4.52
CA ASP A 27 9.25 -7.37 -4.83
C ASP A 27 10.42 -6.39 -4.65
N GLU A 28 11.35 -6.74 -3.76
CA GLU A 28 12.53 -5.92 -3.45
C GLU A 28 13.45 -5.79 -4.67
N SER A 29 13.56 -6.85 -5.48
CA SER A 29 14.38 -6.84 -6.70
C SER A 29 13.82 -5.84 -7.71
N PHE A 30 12.49 -5.80 -7.88
CA PHE A 30 11.84 -4.79 -8.72
C PHE A 30 12.09 -3.37 -8.22
N ILE A 31 12.03 -3.12 -6.90
CA ILE A 31 12.34 -1.82 -6.31
C ILE A 31 13.80 -1.43 -6.54
N GLU A 32 14.73 -2.36 -6.48
CA GLU A 32 16.14 -2.10 -6.78
C GLU A 32 16.35 -1.76 -8.25
N GLU A 33 15.78 -2.57 -9.14
CA GLU A 33 15.91 -2.38 -10.57
C GLU A 33 15.29 -1.06 -11.05
N ILE A 34 14.11 -0.70 -10.56
CA ILE A 34 13.44 0.54 -10.97
C ILE A 34 14.22 1.79 -10.52
N ASN A 35 14.81 1.75 -9.32
CA ASN A 35 15.63 2.85 -8.82
C ASN A 35 16.97 2.94 -9.56
N ARG A 36 17.55 1.80 -9.96
CA ARG A 36 18.78 1.74 -10.74
C ARG A 36 18.59 2.22 -12.17
N LYS A 37 17.59 1.67 -12.88
CA LYS A 37 17.36 1.92 -14.32
C LYS A 37 16.62 3.24 -14.58
N LYS A 38 15.84 3.76 -13.63
CA LYS A 38 15.05 5.01 -13.76
C LYS A 38 14.27 5.08 -15.08
N PRO A 39 13.32 4.14 -15.31
CA PRO A 39 12.57 4.04 -16.56
C PRO A 39 11.86 5.37 -16.88
N GLN A 40 11.87 5.75 -18.16
CA GLN A 40 11.21 6.96 -18.65
C GLN A 40 9.86 6.66 -19.32
N THR A 41 9.67 5.43 -19.78
CA THR A 41 8.46 5.00 -20.47
C THR A 41 7.69 3.94 -19.70
N LEU A 42 6.38 3.84 -19.97
CA LEU A 42 5.56 2.76 -19.43
C LEU A 42 6.03 1.38 -19.91
N SER A 43 6.62 1.31 -21.10
CA SER A 43 7.20 0.06 -21.65
C SER A 43 8.41 -0.40 -20.84
N ASP A 44 9.27 0.52 -20.40
CA ASP A 44 10.42 0.19 -19.55
C ASP A 44 9.95 -0.33 -18.19
N VAL A 45 8.92 0.31 -17.61
CA VAL A 45 8.31 -0.15 -16.35
C VAL A 45 7.68 -1.54 -16.53
N LYS A 46 7.04 -1.79 -17.67
CA LYS A 46 6.48 -3.09 -18.03
C LYS A 46 7.57 -4.16 -18.10
N SER A 47 8.66 -3.90 -18.80
CA SER A 47 9.79 -4.83 -18.91
C SER A 47 10.37 -5.14 -17.53
N LEU A 48 10.55 -4.12 -16.68
CA LEU A 48 11.00 -4.31 -15.29
C LEU A 48 10.03 -5.16 -14.47
N TRP A 49 8.72 -4.94 -14.60
CA TRP A 49 7.70 -5.70 -13.88
C TRP A 49 7.64 -7.18 -14.27
N TYR A 50 8.07 -7.52 -15.49
CA TYR A 50 8.13 -8.90 -16.00
C TYR A 50 9.56 -9.43 -16.11
N HIS A 51 10.54 -8.80 -15.44
CA HIS A 51 11.96 -9.19 -15.47
C HIS A 51 12.54 -9.38 -16.90
N GLY A 52 12.14 -8.51 -17.83
CA GLY A 52 12.59 -8.55 -19.23
C GLY A 52 11.64 -9.25 -20.20
N GLY A 53 10.69 -10.06 -19.71
CA GLY A 53 9.66 -10.70 -20.53
C GLY A 53 8.44 -9.82 -20.84
N ASP A 54 7.43 -10.42 -21.47
CA ASP A 54 6.08 -9.82 -21.61
C ASP A 54 4.99 -10.80 -21.17
N GLY A 55 4.57 -10.66 -19.92
CA GLY A 55 3.44 -11.41 -19.37
C GLY A 55 2.09 -10.70 -19.52
N SER A 56 1.99 -9.54 -20.16
CA SER A 56 0.79 -8.68 -20.11
C SER A 56 -0.46 -9.28 -20.77
N ARG A 57 -0.28 -10.22 -21.69
CA ARG A 57 -1.39 -10.96 -22.33
C ARG A 57 -1.81 -12.21 -21.55
N GLN A 58 -1.04 -12.61 -20.55
CA GLN A 58 -1.30 -13.83 -19.80
C GLN A 58 -2.29 -13.55 -18.67
N HIS A 59 -3.47 -14.17 -18.75
CA HIS A 59 -4.47 -14.01 -17.70
C HIS A 59 -3.94 -14.49 -16.33
N TYR A 60 -3.26 -15.64 -16.26
CA TYR A 60 -2.70 -16.16 -15.01
C TYR A 60 -1.18 -15.98 -14.96
N HIS A 61 -0.74 -14.74 -14.74
CA HIS A 61 0.68 -14.43 -14.52
C HIS A 61 1.01 -14.30 -13.02
N GLU A 62 2.17 -14.78 -12.59
CA GLU A 62 2.59 -14.77 -11.18
C GLU A 62 2.76 -13.35 -10.61
N SER A 63 3.16 -12.39 -11.44
CA SER A 63 3.32 -10.98 -11.04
C SER A 63 2.01 -10.33 -10.56
N ARG A 64 0.85 -10.96 -10.82
CA ARG A 64 -0.45 -10.49 -10.31
C ARG A 64 -0.58 -10.55 -8.79
N TYR A 65 0.14 -11.46 -8.13
CA TYR A 65 -0.11 -11.78 -6.73
C TYR A 65 0.63 -10.88 -5.75
N HIS A 66 0.60 -9.57 -5.98
CA HIS A 66 1.21 -8.55 -5.13
C HIS A 66 0.13 -7.62 -4.55
N ALA A 67 0.41 -7.01 -3.40
CA ALA A 67 -0.48 -6.09 -2.71
C ALA A 67 -0.90 -4.93 -3.61
N LEU A 68 0.06 -4.38 -4.36
CA LEU A 68 -0.16 -3.51 -5.49
C LEU A 68 0.15 -4.27 -6.78
N ASN A 69 -0.90 -4.58 -7.55
CA ASN A 69 -0.77 -5.32 -8.79
C ASN A 69 -0.71 -4.35 -9.98
N LEU A 70 0.47 -4.25 -10.62
CA LEU A 70 0.68 -3.46 -11.82
C LEU A 70 0.41 -4.23 -13.12
N HIS A 71 0.21 -5.56 -13.07
CA HIS A 71 -0.21 -6.33 -14.26
C HIS A 71 -1.51 -5.76 -14.86
N SER A 72 -2.45 -5.37 -13.99
CA SER A 72 -3.73 -4.78 -14.41
C SER A 72 -3.56 -3.43 -15.13
N VAL A 73 -2.44 -2.73 -14.93
CA VAL A 73 -2.11 -1.50 -15.65
C VAL A 73 -1.82 -1.81 -17.11
N PHE A 74 -1.02 -2.84 -17.38
CA PHE A 74 -0.61 -3.20 -18.73
C PHE A 74 -1.72 -3.91 -19.52
N GLN A 75 -2.65 -4.57 -18.83
CA GLN A 75 -3.76 -5.27 -19.47
C GLN A 75 -5.01 -4.39 -19.65
N LYS A 76 -5.36 -3.58 -18.63
CA LYS A 76 -6.64 -2.86 -18.54
C LYS A 76 -6.50 -1.35 -18.32
N GLY A 77 -5.29 -0.84 -18.11
CA GLY A 77 -5.06 0.57 -17.77
C GLY A 77 -5.42 0.94 -16.33
N THR A 78 -5.59 -0.03 -15.43
CA THR A 78 -6.02 0.20 -14.03
C THR A 78 -5.06 -0.39 -13.02
N ILE A 79 -4.86 0.27 -11.88
CA ILE A 79 -4.15 -0.32 -10.73
C ILE A 79 -5.10 -1.17 -9.89
N GLU A 80 -4.60 -2.28 -9.33
CA GLU A 80 -5.38 -3.16 -8.47
C GLU A 80 -4.71 -3.30 -7.09
N PHE A 81 -5.49 -3.07 -6.03
CA PHE A 81 -5.05 -3.25 -4.64
C PHE A 81 -5.61 -4.57 -4.10
N ARG A 82 -4.75 -5.53 -3.77
CA ARG A 82 -5.14 -6.90 -3.38
C ARG A 82 -5.07 -7.16 -1.87
N MET A 83 -4.72 -6.14 -1.09
CA MET A 83 -4.46 -6.21 0.35
C MET A 83 -5.71 -6.17 1.23
N PHE A 84 -6.89 -5.84 0.71
CA PHE A 84 -8.11 -5.75 1.52
C PHE A 84 -8.75 -7.10 1.83
N ASN A 85 -9.23 -7.25 3.06
CA ASN A 85 -10.03 -8.38 3.49
C ASN A 85 -11.47 -8.22 3.00
N SER A 86 -12.08 -9.32 2.51
CA SER A 86 -13.49 -9.36 2.12
C SER A 86 -14.39 -9.31 3.37
N ASP A 87 -14.68 -8.10 3.85
CA ASP A 87 -15.65 -7.85 4.90
C ASP A 87 -16.89 -7.16 4.30
N ILE A 88 -17.88 -7.97 3.91
CA ILE A 88 -19.15 -7.49 3.34
C ILE A 88 -20.13 -6.99 4.41
N ARG A 89 -19.82 -7.17 5.70
CA ARG A 89 -20.76 -6.91 6.80
C ARG A 89 -20.59 -5.51 7.40
N HIS A 90 -19.47 -4.84 7.15
CA HIS A 90 -19.19 -3.52 7.74
C HIS A 90 -18.97 -2.43 6.69
N ALA A 91 -20.04 -1.72 6.33
CA ALA A 91 -20.01 -0.63 5.33
C ALA A 91 -18.96 0.45 5.61
N GLY A 92 -18.69 0.74 6.89
CA GLY A 92 -17.66 1.71 7.29
C GLY A 92 -16.22 1.31 6.91
N LYS A 93 -15.92 0.01 6.84
CA LYS A 93 -14.60 -0.52 6.48
C LYS A 93 -14.42 -0.44 4.97
N ILE A 94 -15.46 -0.81 4.21
CA ILE A 94 -15.45 -0.69 2.75
C ILE A 94 -15.24 0.77 2.34
N LYS A 95 -15.98 1.70 2.96
CA LYS A 95 -15.78 3.15 2.74
C LYS A 95 -14.35 3.57 3.07
N ALA A 96 -13.80 3.12 4.20
CA ALA A 96 -12.42 3.42 4.59
C ALA A 96 -11.40 2.91 3.56
N TYR A 97 -11.60 1.70 3.02
CA TYR A 97 -10.72 1.11 2.01
C TYR A 97 -10.74 1.90 0.71
N ILE A 98 -11.92 2.29 0.23
CA ILE A 98 -12.06 3.12 -0.98
C ILE A 98 -11.36 4.47 -0.78
N GLN A 99 -11.64 5.16 0.33
CA GLN A 99 -10.99 6.45 0.66
C GLN A 99 -9.47 6.30 0.74
N PHE A 100 -8.98 5.20 1.33
CA PHE A 100 -7.55 4.92 1.43
C PHE A 100 -6.89 4.69 0.06
N CYS A 101 -7.52 3.92 -0.83
CA CYS A 101 -7.05 3.74 -2.20
C CYS A 101 -6.96 5.07 -2.95
N LEU A 102 -8.01 5.88 -2.88
CA LEU A 102 -8.05 7.19 -3.54
C LEU A 102 -6.94 8.11 -3.02
N ALA A 103 -6.73 8.14 -1.71
CA ALA A 103 -5.69 8.97 -1.10
C ALA A 103 -4.27 8.52 -1.49
N ILE A 104 -4.01 7.21 -1.55
CA ILE A 104 -2.72 6.68 -2.03
C ILE A 104 -2.50 7.03 -3.50
N SER A 105 -3.52 6.87 -4.34
CA SER A 105 -3.44 7.20 -5.76
C SER A 105 -3.18 8.70 -5.96
N HIS A 106 -3.87 9.56 -5.21
CA HIS A 106 -3.65 10.99 -5.24
C HIS A 106 -2.22 11.37 -4.81
N GLN A 107 -1.71 10.75 -3.73
CA GLN A 107 -0.32 10.94 -3.30
C GLN A 107 0.66 10.50 -4.39
N ALA A 108 0.43 9.37 -5.07
CA ALA A 108 1.31 8.90 -6.13
C ALA A 108 1.38 9.87 -7.34
N LEU A 109 0.30 10.59 -7.64
CA LEU A 109 0.25 11.57 -8.73
C LEU A 109 0.90 12.91 -8.37
N THR A 110 0.83 13.32 -7.10
CA THR A 110 1.28 14.64 -6.65
C THR A 110 2.70 14.63 -6.08
N GLN A 111 3.16 13.48 -5.58
CA GLN A 111 4.43 13.36 -4.89
C GLN A 111 5.60 13.27 -5.87
N LYS A 112 6.60 14.15 -5.68
CA LYS A 112 7.81 14.23 -6.54
C LYS A 112 8.81 13.09 -6.35
N SER A 113 8.88 12.50 -5.17
CA SER A 113 9.87 11.46 -4.83
C SER A 113 9.33 10.51 -3.77
N ALA A 114 9.75 9.25 -3.81
CA ALA A 114 9.35 8.24 -2.83
C ALA A 114 10.58 7.56 -2.22
N SER A 115 10.57 7.33 -0.91
CA SER A 115 11.61 6.55 -0.23
C SER A 115 11.27 5.07 -0.24
N ARG A 116 12.27 4.23 -0.53
CA ARG A 116 12.20 2.77 -0.40
C ARG A 116 12.44 2.25 1.02
N ALA A 117 13.04 3.08 1.89
CA ALA A 117 13.42 2.65 3.23
C ALA A 117 12.19 2.24 4.05
N LYS A 118 12.18 1.00 4.54
CA LYS A 118 11.09 0.49 5.39
C LYS A 118 11.04 1.30 6.69
N THR A 119 9.82 1.61 7.12
CA THR A 119 9.60 2.42 8.32
C THR A 119 9.67 1.52 9.54
N ILE A 120 10.69 1.74 10.37
CA ILE A 120 10.84 1.10 11.67
C ILE A 120 10.35 2.08 12.72
N THR A 121 9.43 1.65 13.58
CA THR A 121 8.85 2.47 14.64
C THR A 121 8.47 1.62 15.84
N ASP A 122 8.71 2.21 17.00
CA ASP A 122 8.26 1.85 18.34
C ASP A 122 6.75 2.03 18.55
N ASN A 123 6.16 3.05 17.92
CA ASN A 123 4.71 3.31 17.98
C ASN A 123 4.07 3.28 16.57
N PRO A 124 3.60 2.10 16.11
CA PRO A 124 3.02 1.96 14.78
C PRO A 124 1.71 2.73 14.62
N LYS A 125 0.89 2.86 15.67
CA LYS A 125 -0.37 3.60 15.61
C LYS A 125 -0.16 5.10 15.39
N TYR A 126 0.74 5.72 16.16
CA TYR A 126 1.10 7.13 15.98
C TYR A 126 1.70 7.38 14.58
N THR A 127 2.66 6.56 14.17
CA THR A 127 3.33 6.68 12.87
C THR A 127 2.36 6.52 11.71
N PHE A 128 1.41 5.59 11.80
CA PHE A 128 0.40 5.42 10.77
C PHE A 128 -0.60 6.57 10.75
N ARG A 129 -1.07 7.05 11.92
CA ARG A 129 -1.95 8.24 12.01
C ARG A 129 -1.33 9.44 11.32
N THR A 130 -0.09 9.80 11.65
CA THR A 130 0.60 10.95 11.05
C THR A 130 0.76 10.79 9.54
N TRP A 131 0.94 9.56 9.05
CA TRP A 131 0.95 9.29 7.62
C TRP A 131 -0.45 9.44 6.97
N LEU A 132 -1.52 8.96 7.60
CA LEU A 132 -2.89 9.16 7.12
C LEU A 132 -3.25 10.66 7.00
N LEU A 133 -2.79 11.49 7.93
CA LEU A 133 -2.97 12.94 7.85
C LEU A 133 -2.22 13.54 6.65
N ARG A 134 -0.97 13.10 6.39
CA ARG A 134 -0.20 13.51 5.20
C ARG A 134 -0.81 13.03 3.87
N LEU A 135 -1.60 11.95 3.90
CA LEU A 135 -2.39 11.49 2.75
C LEU A 135 -3.64 12.35 2.51
N GLY A 136 -3.94 13.30 3.39
CA GLY A 136 -5.11 14.17 3.28
C GLY A 136 -6.39 13.62 3.92
N LEU A 137 -6.31 12.53 4.71
CA LEU A 137 -7.47 12.02 5.45
C LEU A 137 -7.71 12.87 6.72
N ILE A 138 -7.99 14.16 6.54
CA ILE A 138 -8.18 15.19 7.59
C ILE A 138 -9.65 15.63 7.57
N GLY A 139 -10.24 15.85 8.75
CA GLY A 139 -11.66 16.24 8.87
C GLY A 139 -12.55 15.11 9.39
N ASP A 140 -13.84 15.41 9.56
CA ASP A 140 -14.84 14.51 10.12
C ASP A 140 -15.28 13.43 9.14
N GLU A 141 -15.24 13.72 7.83
CA GLU A 141 -15.59 12.79 6.76
C GLU A 141 -14.65 11.58 6.67
N PHE A 142 -13.42 11.72 7.19
CA PHE A 142 -12.42 10.65 7.28
C PHE A 142 -12.26 10.09 8.70
N LYS A 143 -13.04 10.54 9.68
CA LYS A 143 -12.97 10.06 11.08
C LYS A 143 -13.18 8.55 11.15
N THR A 144 -14.17 8.04 10.41
CA THR A 144 -14.45 6.61 10.28
C THR A 144 -13.30 5.85 9.62
N ALA A 145 -12.69 6.42 8.57
CA ALA A 145 -11.54 5.80 7.90
C ALA A 145 -10.33 5.67 8.84
N ARG A 146 -9.97 6.76 9.53
CA ARG A 146 -8.88 6.76 10.52
C ARG A 146 -9.17 5.74 11.63
N LYS A 147 -10.41 5.68 12.13
CA LYS A 147 -10.81 4.70 13.16
C LYS A 147 -10.56 3.26 12.71
N HIS A 148 -11.01 2.89 11.52
CA HIS A 148 -10.86 1.51 11.02
C HIS A 148 -9.41 1.16 10.67
N LEU A 149 -8.68 2.08 10.05
CA LEU A 149 -7.29 1.87 9.64
C LEU A 149 -6.30 1.84 10.83
N LEU A 150 -6.64 2.45 11.96
CA LEU A 150 -5.81 2.45 13.17
C LEU A 150 -6.22 1.38 14.19
N ALA A 151 -7.33 0.67 13.97
CA ALA A 151 -7.91 -0.25 14.96
C ALA A 151 -6.98 -1.42 15.31
N ASN A 152 -6.25 -1.94 14.32
CA ASN A 152 -5.37 -3.10 14.46
C ASN A 152 -3.92 -2.73 14.80
N LEU A 153 -3.62 -1.45 15.04
CA LEU A 153 -2.28 -0.99 15.35
C LEU A 153 -2.12 -0.69 16.84
N GLU A 154 -1.02 -1.17 17.41
CA GLU A 154 -0.63 -1.00 18.80
C GLU A 154 0.06 0.35 19.05
N GLY A 155 0.05 0.79 20.31
CA GLY A 155 0.68 2.03 20.74
C GLY A 155 -0.29 3.18 20.97
N ASP A 156 0.26 4.30 21.43
CA ASP A 156 -0.49 5.51 21.74
C ASP A 156 -0.82 6.31 20.47
N ILE A 157 -1.96 7.00 20.47
CA ILE A 157 -2.38 7.79 19.30
C ILE A 157 -1.80 9.21 19.31
N ALA A 158 -1.51 9.76 20.48
CA ALA A 158 -1.14 11.15 20.71
C ALA A 158 0.38 11.37 20.71
N TRP A 159 1.15 10.42 21.26
CA TRP A 159 2.59 10.56 21.47
C TRP A 159 3.37 9.43 20.80
N ARG A 160 4.50 9.78 20.16
CA ARG A 160 5.40 8.78 19.57
C ARG A 160 6.07 7.93 20.65
N GLN A 161 6.57 8.59 21.70
CA GLN A 161 7.12 7.97 22.90
C GLN A 161 6.33 8.55 24.06
N THR A 162 5.86 7.70 24.97
CA THR A 162 5.16 8.15 26.17
C THR A 162 6.15 8.97 26.99
N PRO A 163 5.84 10.24 27.33
CA PRO A 163 6.67 10.99 28.27
C PRO A 163 6.80 10.19 29.56
N ALA A 164 8.02 10.06 30.10
CA ALA A 164 8.18 9.51 31.44
C ALA A 164 7.37 10.38 32.41
N ALA A 165 6.54 9.72 33.24
CA ALA A 165 5.72 10.39 34.25
C ALA A 165 6.58 11.01 35.36
#